data_AF-W0RNG1-F1
#
_entry.id   AF-W0RNG1-F1
#
_cell.length_a   1.000
_cell.length_b   1.000
_cell.length_c   1.000
_cell.angle_alpha   90.00
_cell.angle_beta   90.00
_cell.angle_gamma   90.00
#
_symmetry.space_group_name_H-M   'P 1'
#
loop_
_entity.id
_entity.type
_entity.pdbx_description
1 polymer ?
#
loop_
_entity_poly.entity_id
_entity_poly.type
_entity_poly.pdbx_seq_one_letter_code
_entity_poly.pdbx_strand_id
1 'polypeptide(L)'
;MAGTGKSRRGFASMDPSRQREIASKGGRAAHEKGTAHEWSSDEARVAGQKGGIAVSRDRAHMAAIGREGGESRSRASRQARETNVGNGSGDREVFRTASRENVSSDRGQLGGNAGGMGGAGSETRDLRDNRPGQSLPADGR
;
A
#
# COMPACT_ATOMS: atom_id res chain seq x y z
N MET A 1 -61.06 6.43 -19.05
CA MET A 1 -59.74 6.65 -19.69
C MET A 1 -58.72 7.01 -18.62
N ALA A 2 -57.55 6.36 -18.65
CA ALA A 2 -56.21 6.76 -18.15
C ALA A 2 -56.06 7.22 -16.67
N GLY A 3 -55.03 6.83 -15.92
CA GLY A 3 -53.79 6.15 -16.29
C GLY A 3 -53.11 5.51 -15.07
N THR A 4 -52.52 4.34 -15.32
CA THR A 4 -51.67 3.61 -14.38
C THR A 4 -50.39 4.40 -14.12
N GLY A 5 -50.33 5.11 -12.99
CA GLY A 5 -49.08 5.69 -12.51
C GLY A 5 -48.04 4.58 -12.37
N LYS A 6 -46.89 4.71 -13.02
CA LYS A 6 -45.77 3.77 -12.83
C LYS A 6 -45.33 3.86 -11.38
N SER A 7 -45.77 2.92 -10.56
CA SER A 7 -45.26 2.68 -9.22
C SER A 7 -43.72 2.58 -9.28
N ARG A 8 -43.01 3.36 -8.48
CA ARG A 8 -41.55 3.24 -8.30
C ARG A 8 -41.24 1.90 -7.62
N ARG A 9 -41.15 0.84 -8.43
CA ARG A 9 -40.81 -0.54 -8.02
C ARG A 9 -39.40 -0.85 -8.50
N GLY A 10 -38.67 -1.62 -7.69
CA GLY A 10 -37.35 -2.13 -8.06
C GLY A 10 -36.26 -1.76 -7.06
N PHE A 11 -35.12 -2.44 -7.20
CA PHE A 11 -33.97 -2.33 -6.30
C PHE A 11 -33.42 -0.91 -6.20
N ALA A 12 -33.46 -0.15 -7.31
CA ALA A 12 -32.98 1.23 -7.39
C ALA A 12 -33.95 2.26 -6.78
N SER A 13 -35.22 1.91 -6.58
CA SER A 13 -36.23 2.79 -5.95
C SER A 13 -36.37 2.57 -4.44
N MET A 14 -35.59 1.65 -3.86
CA MET A 14 -35.63 1.28 -2.45
C MET A 14 -34.74 2.21 -1.61
N ASP A 15 -34.92 2.20 -0.29
CA ASP A 15 -34.02 2.91 0.63
C ASP A 15 -32.54 2.45 0.47
N PRO A 16 -31.56 3.37 0.41
CA PRO A 16 -30.16 3.03 0.21
C PRO A 16 -29.56 2.10 1.28
N SER A 17 -30.02 2.20 2.53
CA SER A 17 -29.55 1.34 3.62
C SER A 17 -30.03 -0.08 3.40
N ARG A 18 -31.30 -0.23 3.03
CA ARG A 18 -31.88 -1.53 2.68
C ARG A 18 -31.26 -2.12 1.42
N GLN A 19 -30.94 -1.29 0.42
CA GLN A 19 -30.24 -1.71 -0.80
C GLN A 19 -28.85 -2.29 -0.46
N ARG A 20 -28.08 -1.60 0.38
CA ARG A 20 -26.78 -2.05 0.86
C ARG A 20 -26.88 -3.36 1.63
N GLU A 21 -27.86 -3.47 2.52
CA GLU A 21 -28.08 -4.69 3.29
C GLU A 21 -28.37 -5.90 2.39
N ILE A 22 -29.25 -5.72 1.40
CA ILE A 22 -29.58 -6.77 0.42
C ILE A 22 -28.35 -7.11 -0.44
N ALA A 23 -27.59 -6.11 -0.90
CA ALA A 23 -26.36 -6.33 -1.66
C ALA A 23 -25.32 -7.12 -0.85
N SER A 24 -25.08 -6.71 0.40
CA SER A 24 -24.16 -7.39 1.32
C SER A 24 -24.62 -8.82 1.66
N LYS A 25 -25.93 -9.05 1.80
CA LYS A 25 -26.49 -10.40 1.97
C LYS A 25 -26.34 -11.23 0.70
N GLY A 26 -26.58 -10.66 -0.47
CA GLY A 26 -26.44 -11.34 -1.76
C GLY A 26 -25.01 -11.77 -2.05
N GLY A 27 -24.02 -10.90 -1.76
CA GLY A 27 -22.61 -11.23 -1.90
C GLY A 27 -22.19 -12.39 -1.00
N ARG A 28 -22.54 -12.34 0.29
CA ARG A 28 -22.26 -13.43 1.25
C ARG A 28 -22.94 -14.74 0.86
N ALA A 29 -24.21 -14.68 0.47
CA ALA A 29 -24.96 -15.86 0.04
C ALA A 29 -24.36 -16.51 -1.21
N ALA A 30 -23.78 -15.75 -2.13
CA ALA A 30 -23.13 -16.31 -3.32
C ALA A 30 -21.84 -17.08 -2.99
N HIS A 31 -21.06 -16.58 -2.03
CA HIS A 31 -19.90 -17.28 -1.47
C HIS A 31 -20.31 -18.52 -0.68
N GLU A 32 -21.28 -18.39 0.23
CA GLU A 32 -21.81 -19.52 1.02
C GLU A 32 -22.39 -20.64 0.15
N LYS A 33 -23.05 -20.30 -0.97
CA LYS A 33 -23.62 -21.26 -1.92
C LYS A 33 -22.60 -21.84 -2.92
N GLY A 34 -21.35 -21.36 -2.90
CA GLY A 34 -20.31 -21.81 -3.84
C GLY A 34 -20.58 -21.44 -5.31
N THR A 35 -21.49 -20.50 -5.57
CA THR A 35 -21.71 -19.97 -6.93
C THR A 35 -20.73 -18.86 -7.26
N ALA A 36 -20.14 -18.23 -6.24
CA ALA A 36 -19.02 -17.33 -6.41
C ALA A 36 -17.71 -18.10 -6.57
N HIS A 37 -16.76 -17.51 -7.29
CA HIS A 37 -15.40 -18.00 -7.33
C HIS A 37 -14.72 -17.71 -5.98
N GLU A 38 -14.23 -18.76 -5.34
CA GLU A 38 -13.45 -18.68 -4.12
C GLU A 38 -11.99 -18.43 -4.46
N TRP A 39 -11.47 -17.29 -4.02
CA TRP A 39 -10.05 -17.01 -4.18
C TRP A 39 -9.25 -17.82 -3.16
N SER A 40 -8.46 -18.77 -3.66
CA SER A 40 -7.37 -19.31 -2.86
C SER A 40 -6.32 -18.23 -2.60
N SER A 41 -5.60 -18.31 -1.47
CA SER A 41 -4.53 -17.36 -1.14
C SER A 41 -3.46 -17.28 -2.24
N ASP A 42 -3.19 -18.39 -2.92
CA ASP A 42 -2.21 -18.43 -4.02
C ASP A 42 -2.75 -17.78 -5.29
N GLU A 43 -4.02 -18.00 -5.62
CA GLU A 43 -4.67 -17.35 -6.76
C GLU A 43 -4.80 -15.83 -6.56
N ALA A 44 -5.16 -15.39 -5.36
CA ALA A 44 -5.17 -13.98 -4.99
C ALA A 44 -3.78 -13.35 -5.16
N ARG A 45 -2.71 -14.08 -4.78
CA ARG A 45 -1.33 -13.63 -4.96
C ARG A 45 -0.95 -13.53 -6.43
N VAL A 46 -1.29 -14.51 -7.26
CA VAL A 46 -1.03 -14.48 -8.71
C VAL A 46 -1.79 -13.35 -9.39
N ALA A 47 -3.06 -13.15 -9.05
CA ALA A 47 -3.86 -12.04 -9.56
C ALA A 47 -3.28 -10.68 -9.15
N GLY A 48 -2.89 -10.53 -7.88
CA GLY A 48 -2.21 -9.35 -7.36
C GLY A 48 -0.87 -9.07 -8.06
N GLN A 49 -0.07 -10.12 -8.29
CA GLN A 49 1.19 -10.01 -9.03
C GLN A 49 0.95 -9.58 -10.48
N LYS A 50 -0.03 -10.17 -11.16
CA LYS A 50 -0.40 -9.79 -12.54
C LYS A 50 -0.85 -8.33 -12.62
N GLY A 51 -1.68 -7.89 -11.68
CA GLY A 51 -2.11 -6.50 -11.56
C GLY A 51 -0.94 -5.55 -11.29
N GLY A 52 -0.07 -5.90 -10.34
CA GLY A 52 1.13 -5.13 -10.03
C GLY A 52 2.07 -4.98 -11.21
N ILE A 53 2.30 -6.05 -11.98
CA ILE A 53 3.10 -6.02 -13.22
C ILE A 53 2.44 -5.13 -14.27
N ALA A 54 1.11 -5.20 -14.42
CA ALA A 54 0.39 -4.38 -15.40
C ALA A 54 0.51 -2.88 -15.08
N VAL A 55 0.37 -2.52 -13.80
CA VAL A 55 0.39 -1.12 -13.33
C VAL A 55 1.83 -0.57 -13.28
N SER A 56 2.84 -1.39 -12.98
CA SER A 56 4.22 -0.93 -12.79
C SER A 56 5.04 -0.71 -14.08
N ARG A 57 4.43 -0.88 -15.26
CA ARG A 57 5.13 -0.70 -16.55
C ARG A 57 5.69 0.71 -16.74
N ASP A 58 4.99 1.73 -16.25
CA ASP A 58 5.47 3.12 -16.26
C ASP A 58 6.00 3.52 -14.88
N ARG A 59 7.31 3.31 -14.70
CA ARG A 59 8.00 3.65 -13.45
C ARG A 59 8.01 5.16 -13.18
N ALA A 60 8.11 5.99 -14.22
CA ALA A 60 8.18 7.45 -14.05
C ALA A 60 6.84 7.99 -13.55
N HIS A 61 5.74 7.53 -14.14
CA HIS A 61 4.38 7.85 -13.69
C HIS A 61 4.11 7.34 -12.26
N MET A 62 4.49 6.10 -11.94
CA MET A 62 4.33 5.55 -10.58
C MET A 62 5.16 6.31 -9.54
N ALA A 63 6.36 6.75 -9.89
CA ALA A 63 7.18 7.58 -9.02
C ALA A 63 6.56 8.97 -8.78
N ALA A 64 5.91 9.56 -9.79
CA ALA A 64 5.19 10.82 -9.65
C ALA A 64 3.98 10.68 -8.71
N ILE A 65 3.15 9.65 -8.90
CA ILE A 65 2.01 9.36 -8.00
C ILE A 65 2.49 9.10 -6.56
N GLY A 66 3.54 8.29 -6.40
CA GLY A 66 4.11 7.99 -5.09
C GLY A 66 4.65 9.23 -4.37
N ARG A 67 5.31 10.13 -5.11
CA ARG A 67 5.77 11.42 -4.60
C ARG A 67 4.60 12.29 -4.14
N GLU A 68 3.57 12.45 -4.97
CA GLU A 68 2.37 13.24 -4.64
C GLU A 68 1.64 12.69 -3.39
N GLY A 69 1.50 11.37 -3.28
CA GLY A 69 0.92 10.71 -2.11
C GLY A 69 1.77 10.92 -0.84
N GLY A 70 3.09 10.83 -0.97
CA GLY A 70 4.04 11.12 0.12
C GLY A 70 3.97 12.57 0.58
N GLU A 71 3.93 13.52 -0.35
CA GLU A 71 3.79 14.94 -0.06
C GLU A 71 2.47 15.26 0.64
N SER A 72 1.36 14.69 0.17
CA SER A 72 0.02 14.86 0.75
C SER A 72 -0.03 14.36 2.20
N ARG A 73 0.55 13.19 2.48
CA ARG A 73 0.65 12.67 3.86
C ARG A 73 1.58 13.51 4.72
N SER A 74 2.67 14.02 4.17
CA SER A 74 3.58 14.91 4.91
C SER A 74 2.94 16.25 5.26
N ARG A 75 2.16 16.84 4.35
CA ARG A 75 1.40 18.08 4.57
C ARG A 75 0.31 17.85 5.61
N ALA A 76 -0.46 16.76 5.51
CA ALA A 76 -1.44 16.38 6.51
C ALA A 76 -0.81 16.16 7.90
N SER A 77 0.37 15.52 7.96
CA SER A 77 1.09 15.32 9.23
C SER A 77 1.61 16.62 9.83
N ARG A 78 2.13 17.54 9.00
CA ARG A 78 2.57 18.87 9.47
C ARG A 78 1.37 19.69 9.95
N GLN A 79 0.27 19.68 9.21
CA GLN A 79 -0.95 20.37 9.60
C GLN A 79 -1.54 19.80 10.91
N ALA A 80 -1.54 18.48 11.07
CA ALA A 80 -1.95 17.84 12.33
C ALA A 80 -1.02 18.19 13.52
N ARG A 81 0.28 18.36 13.26
CA ARG A 81 1.25 18.82 14.28
C ARG A 81 1.03 20.30 14.61
N GLU A 82 0.84 21.16 13.62
CA GLU A 82 0.55 22.59 13.79
C GLU A 82 -0.76 22.82 14.55
N THR A 83 -1.81 22.05 14.27
CA THR A 83 -3.07 22.12 15.04
C THR A 83 -2.91 21.66 16.50
N ASN A 84 -1.91 20.83 16.80
CA ASN A 84 -1.66 20.32 18.16
C ASN A 84 -0.63 21.16 18.94
N VAL A 85 0.15 22.02 18.26
CA VAL A 85 1.07 23.00 18.90
C VAL A 85 0.29 24.16 19.54
N GLY A 86 -0.98 24.37 19.17
CA GLY A 86 -1.86 25.36 19.78
C GLY A 86 -2.47 24.99 21.15
N ASN A 87 -2.28 23.76 21.64
CA ASN A 87 -2.93 23.29 22.88
C ASN A 87 -1.97 22.60 23.87
N GLY A 88 -0.68 22.93 23.78
CA GLY A 88 0.40 22.25 24.53
C GLY A 88 1.46 23.18 25.09
N SER A 89 1.07 24.34 25.60
CA SER A 89 1.89 25.16 26.51
C SER A 89 1.91 24.49 27.89
N GLY A 90 2.49 23.29 27.96
CA GLY A 90 2.67 22.55 29.20
C GLY A 90 4.09 22.78 29.69
N ASP A 91 4.22 23.67 30.66
CA ASP A 91 5.41 23.94 31.45
C ASP A 91 6.17 22.65 31.78
N ARG A 92 7.37 22.45 31.20
CA ARG A 92 8.35 21.49 31.69
C ARG A 92 9.49 22.23 32.35
N GLU A 93 9.22 22.66 33.58
CA GLU A 93 10.23 22.80 34.62
C GLU A 93 10.93 21.44 34.79
N VAL A 94 12.15 21.31 34.24
CA VAL A 94 13.04 20.18 34.53
C VAL A 94 14.07 20.68 35.52
N PHE A 95 13.72 20.47 36.79
CA PHE A 95 14.52 20.59 38.01
C PHE A 95 16.04 20.55 37.77
N ARG A 96 16.68 21.73 37.82
CA ARG A 96 18.14 21.83 37.97
C ARG A 96 18.50 21.60 39.42
N THR A 97 19.09 20.44 39.73
CA THR A 97 19.91 20.28 40.93
C THR A 97 21.32 19.83 40.57
N ALA A 98 22.21 20.80 40.65
CA ALA A 98 23.57 20.75 41.20
C ALA A 98 24.58 19.70 40.67
N SER A 99 25.62 20.27 40.06
CA SER A 99 27.03 19.95 40.28
C SER A 99 27.60 18.67 39.65
N ARG A 100 28.08 18.76 38.40
CA ARG A 100 29.36 18.14 37.94
C ARG A 100 29.98 18.96 36.79
N GLU A 101 30.97 19.75 37.19
CA GLU A 101 32.26 20.02 36.56
C GLU A 101 32.37 20.08 35.02
N ASN A 102 32.81 21.25 34.57
CA ASN A 102 33.31 21.57 33.24
C ASN A 102 34.44 20.62 32.81
N VAL A 103 34.24 19.88 31.73
CA VAL A 103 35.34 19.39 30.89
C VAL A 103 35.14 19.94 29.48
N SER A 104 35.91 20.98 29.19
CA SER A 104 36.20 21.45 27.84
C SER A 104 36.90 20.35 27.06
N SER A 105 36.38 19.97 25.90
CA SER A 105 37.13 19.30 24.84
C SER A 105 36.39 19.48 23.52
N ASP A 106 36.83 20.49 22.80
CA ASP A 106 36.99 20.50 21.34
C ASP A 106 36.62 19.18 20.62
N ARG A 107 35.50 19.19 19.88
CA ARG A 107 35.34 18.33 18.70
C ARG A 107 34.22 18.82 17.77
N GLY A 108 34.65 19.55 16.74
CA GLY A 108 34.31 19.25 15.36
C GLY A 108 32.83 19.19 14.96
N GLN A 109 32.40 20.30 14.40
CA GLN A 109 31.40 20.41 13.33
C GLN A 109 31.45 19.20 12.36
N LEU A 110 30.44 18.33 12.39
CA LEU A 110 30.19 17.34 11.33
C LEU A 110 28.69 17.24 11.06
N GLY A 111 28.36 17.48 9.78
CA GLY A 111 27.01 17.57 9.27
C GLY A 111 26.22 16.27 9.38
N GLY A 112 24.90 16.45 9.56
CA GLY A 112 23.93 15.37 9.42
C GLY A 112 23.89 14.87 7.98
N ASN A 113 24.44 13.68 7.75
CA ASN A 113 24.09 12.89 6.59
C ASN A 113 22.92 11.98 6.97
N ALA A 114 21.77 12.23 6.34
CA ALA A 114 20.56 11.46 6.47
C ALA A 114 20.80 10.01 6.03
N GLY A 115 20.13 9.08 6.72
CA GLY A 115 20.27 7.65 6.52
C GLY A 115 20.10 7.19 5.08
N GLY A 116 21.17 6.63 4.52
CA GLY A 116 21.10 5.69 3.42
C GLY A 116 20.64 4.34 3.95
N MET A 117 19.38 3.98 3.70
CA MET A 117 18.92 2.60 3.83
C MET A 117 19.63 1.78 2.75
N GLY A 118 20.72 1.12 3.11
CA GLY A 118 21.45 0.19 2.27
C GLY A 118 20.56 -0.98 1.86
N GLY A 119 20.04 -0.92 0.64
CA GLY A 119 19.48 -2.06 -0.07
C GLY A 119 20.53 -2.73 -0.95
N ALA A 120 20.37 -4.03 -1.12
CA ALA A 120 20.99 -4.90 -2.13
C ALA A 120 22.43 -5.39 -1.85
N GLY A 121 22.51 -6.46 -1.05
CA GLY A 121 23.54 -7.49 -1.18
C GLY A 121 22.88 -8.83 -1.48
N SER A 122 22.19 -8.96 -2.61
CA SER A 122 21.89 -10.27 -3.18
C SER A 122 22.95 -10.55 -4.24
N GLU A 123 23.89 -11.41 -3.85
CA GLU A 123 24.94 -11.99 -4.68
C GLU A 123 24.40 -12.34 -6.08
N THR A 124 25.03 -11.77 -7.09
CA THR A 124 24.92 -12.22 -8.47
C THR A 124 25.43 -13.67 -8.53
N ARG A 125 24.53 -14.64 -8.45
CA ARG A 125 24.83 -16.00 -8.91
C ARG A 125 24.78 -15.98 -10.43
N ASP A 126 25.95 -15.87 -11.04
CA ASP A 126 26.19 -16.23 -12.42
C ASP A 126 25.83 -17.71 -12.64
N LEU A 127 24.57 -17.97 -13.01
CA LEU A 127 24.17 -19.22 -13.66
C LEU A 127 24.27 -19.02 -15.17
N ARG A 128 25.51 -19.00 -15.66
CA ARG A 128 25.81 -19.41 -17.04
C ARG A 128 25.84 -20.93 -17.02
N ASP A 129 24.80 -21.53 -17.60
CA ASP A 129 24.84 -22.77 -18.40
C ASP A 129 23.44 -23.41 -18.42
N ASN A 130 22.55 -22.83 -19.21
CA ASN A 130 21.41 -23.57 -19.74
C ASN A 130 21.52 -23.58 -21.27
N ARG A 131 22.34 -24.50 -21.79
CA ARG A 131 22.42 -24.79 -23.23
C ARG A 131 21.14 -25.54 -23.64
N PRO A 132 20.30 -25.00 -24.54
CA PRO A 132 19.25 -25.77 -25.17
C PRO A 132 19.81 -26.47 -26.42
N GLY A 133 19.61 -27.78 -26.53
CA GLY A 133 19.69 -28.50 -27.81
C GLY A 133 20.71 -29.64 -27.86
N GLN A 134 20.26 -30.85 -27.54
CA GLN A 134 20.61 -32.03 -28.32
C GLN A 134 19.34 -32.86 -28.54
N SER A 135 18.73 -32.63 -29.69
CA SER A 135 17.79 -33.56 -30.32
C SER A 135 18.54 -34.83 -30.71
N LEU A 136 18.15 -35.97 -30.16
CA LEU A 136 18.56 -37.29 -30.67
C LEU A 136 17.84 -37.54 -32.01
N PRO A 137 18.52 -37.91 -33.10
CA PRO A 137 17.86 -38.51 -34.24
C PRO A 137 17.72 -40.02 -33.99
N ALA A 138 16.49 -40.51 -33.97
CA ALA A 138 16.20 -41.94 -34.07
C ALA A 138 15.26 -42.17 -35.25
N ASP A 139 15.84 -42.10 -36.46
CA ASP A 139 15.30 -42.73 -37.66
C ASP A 139 16.39 -43.65 -38.21
N GLY A 140 16.08 -44.95 -38.32
CA GLY A 140 17.03 -45.91 -38.84
C GLY A 140 16.61 -47.38 -38.77
N ARG A 141 15.54 -47.71 -39.51
CA ARG A 141 15.23 -49.01 -40.15
C ARG A 141 15.02 -50.25 -39.27
#